data_AF-A0A2D2DUP2-F1
#
_entry.id   AF-A0A2D2DUP2-F1
#
_cell.length_a   1.000
_cell.length_b   1.000
_cell.length_c   1.000
_cell.angle_alpha   90.00
_cell.angle_beta   90.00
_cell.angle_gamma   90.00
#
_symmetry.space_group_name_H-M   'P 1'
#
loop_
_entity.id
_entity.type
_entity.pdbx_description
1 polymer ?
#
loop_
_entity_poly.entity_id
_entity_poly.type
_entity_poly.pdbx_seq_one_letter_code
_entity_poly.pdbx_strand_id
1 'polypeptide(L)'
;MSILLQTMGDTALTLLPLLRSVGLVLAIAAVALFFKPLLIGIFRALVLVVNPRLSRDQLDARRNMRNAKLLQRMTNSSSGNASLTAELRAMAARS
;
A
#
# COMPACT_ATOMS: atom_id res chain seq x y z
N MET A 1 4.87 -47.96 44.55
CA MET A 1 5.91 -47.52 43.58
C MET A 1 5.44 -47.61 42.12
N SER A 2 4.52 -48.53 41.78
CA SER A 2 3.96 -48.68 40.43
C SER A 2 3.05 -47.54 39.98
N ILE A 3 2.24 -46.97 40.88
CA ILE A 3 1.26 -45.92 40.56
C ILE A 3 1.95 -44.64 40.08
N LEU A 4 3.05 -44.23 40.74
CA LEU A 4 3.81 -43.04 40.36
C LEU A 4 4.47 -43.18 38.97
N LEU A 5 4.96 -44.37 38.63
CA LEU A 5 5.53 -44.65 37.31
C LEU A 5 4.46 -44.65 36.20
N GLN A 6 3.25 -45.11 36.50
CA GLN A 6 2.11 -45.06 35.57
C GLN A 6 1.64 -43.62 35.33
N THR A 7 1.50 -42.82 36.39
CA THR A 7 1.11 -41.40 36.26
C THR A 7 2.15 -40.60 35.46
N MET A 8 3.44 -40.91 35.59
CA MET A 8 4.50 -40.28 34.80
C MET A 8 4.52 -40.71 33.33
N GLY A 9 4.17 -41.98 33.03
CA GLY A 9 3.99 -42.44 31.66
C GLY A 9 2.83 -41.76 30.94
N ASP A 10 1.67 -41.67 31.61
CA ASP A 10 0.46 -41.06 31.04
C ASP A 10 0.61 -39.55 30.81
N THR A 11 1.29 -38.84 31.71
CA THR A 11 1.58 -37.41 31.53
C THR A 11 2.58 -37.14 30.41
N ALA A 12 3.60 -37.99 30.24
CA ALA A 12 4.54 -37.87 29.14
C ALA A 12 3.86 -38.08 27.77
N LEU A 13 2.93 -39.05 27.69
CA LEU A 13 2.16 -39.34 26.48
C LEU A 13 1.18 -38.21 26.10
N THR A 14 0.65 -37.47 27.07
CA THR A 14 -0.25 -36.33 26.84
C THR A 14 0.49 -35.02 26.56
N LEU A 15 1.66 -34.81 27.15
CA LEU A 15 2.47 -33.60 26.92
C LEU A 15 3.13 -33.57 25.54
N LEU A 16 3.53 -34.71 25.01
CA LEU A 16 4.22 -34.81 23.71
C LEU A 16 3.39 -34.27 22.51
N PRO A 17 2.11 -34.62 22.31
CA PRO A 17 1.30 -34.05 21.25
C PRO A 17 1.00 -32.56 21.46
N LEU A 18 0.88 -32.12 22.72
CA LEU A 18 0.66 -30.72 23.07
C LEU A 18 1.88 -29.84 22.73
N LEU A 19 3.09 -30.32 23.03
CA LEU A 19 4.32 -29.63 22.64
C LEU A 19 4.47 -29.54 21.12
N ARG A 20 4.12 -30.62 20.40
CA ARG A 20 4.16 -30.62 18.94
C ARG A 20 3.17 -29.65 18.33
N SER A 21 1.94 -29.57 18.84
CA SER A 21 0.93 -28.66 18.32
C SER A 21 1.32 -27.20 18.56
N VAL A 22 1.80 -26.88 19.77
CA VAL A 22 2.30 -25.54 20.11
C VAL A 22 3.49 -25.16 19.24
N GLY A 23 4.44 -26.08 19.04
CA GLY A 23 5.60 -25.87 18.15
C GLY A 23 5.19 -25.61 16.69
N LEU A 24 4.19 -26.33 16.18
CA LEU A 24 3.65 -26.12 14.83
C LEU A 24 3.00 -24.73 14.69
N VAL A 25 2.18 -24.33 15.66
CA VAL A 25 1.53 -23.00 15.65
C VAL A 25 2.58 -21.88 15.68
N LEU A 26 3.60 -22.01 16.52
CA LEU A 26 4.72 -21.07 16.58
C LEU A 26 5.51 -21.02 15.28
N ALA A 27 5.78 -22.16 14.65
CA ALA A 27 6.48 -22.22 13.36
C ALA A 27 5.67 -21.52 12.26
N ILE A 28 4.36 -21.77 12.18
CA ILE A 28 3.47 -21.11 11.21
C ILE A 28 3.39 -19.61 11.49
N ALA A 29 3.28 -19.21 12.76
CA ALA A 29 3.24 -17.80 13.14
C ALA A 29 4.57 -17.09 12.82
N ALA A 30 5.71 -17.73 13.06
CA ALA A 30 7.03 -17.20 12.72
C ALA A 30 7.20 -17.04 11.21
N VAL A 31 6.79 -18.04 10.42
CA VAL A 31 6.75 -17.96 8.96
C VAL A 31 5.84 -16.81 8.52
N ALA A 32 4.62 -16.72 9.04
CA ALA A 32 3.70 -15.63 8.72
C ALA A 32 4.26 -14.25 9.10
N LEU A 33 4.97 -14.14 10.24
CA LEU A 33 5.66 -12.91 10.67
C LEU A 33 6.87 -12.57 9.79
N PHE A 34 7.61 -13.57 9.33
CA PHE A 34 8.72 -13.37 8.41
C PHE A 34 8.25 -12.92 7.04
N PHE A 35 7.13 -13.49 6.57
CA PHE A 35 6.49 -13.14 5.30
C PHE A 35 5.45 -12.02 5.42
N LYS A 36 5.20 -11.44 6.60
CA LYS A 36 4.34 -10.26 6.78
C LYS A 36 4.67 -9.12 5.82
N PRO A 37 5.93 -8.69 5.64
CA PRO A 37 6.24 -7.64 4.66
C PRO A 37 5.86 -8.04 3.22
N LEU A 38 5.99 -9.33 2.88
CA LEU A 38 5.62 -9.85 1.56
C LEU A 38 4.10 -9.89 1.37
N LEU A 39 3.36 -10.36 2.38
CA LEU A 39 1.89 -10.38 2.41
C LEU A 39 1.30 -8.97 2.32
N ILE A 40 1.90 -8.00 3.02
CA ILE A 40 1.50 -6.58 2.94
C ILE A 40 1.75 -6.03 1.53
N GLY A 41 2.89 -6.35 0.92
CA GLY A 41 3.20 -5.95 -0.46
C GLY A 41 2.20 -6.49 -1.46
N ILE A 42 1.90 -7.80 -1.39
CA ILE A 42 0.91 -8.47 -2.24
C ILE A 42 -0.49 -7.91 -1.99
N PHE A 43 -0.91 -7.75 -0.74
CA PHE A 43 -2.20 -7.16 -0.40
C PHE A 43 -2.33 -5.75 -0.95
N ARG A 44 -1.29 -4.92 -0.84
CA ARG A 44 -1.29 -3.55 -1.35
C ARG A 44 -1.36 -3.52 -2.89
N ALA A 45 -0.67 -4.43 -3.56
CA ALA A 45 -0.78 -4.62 -5.01
C ALA A 45 -2.20 -5.08 -5.41
N LEU A 46 -2.78 -6.03 -4.67
CA LEU A 46 -4.14 -6.52 -4.89
C LEU A 46 -5.19 -5.42 -4.67
N VAL A 47 -5.02 -4.61 -3.63
CA VAL A 47 -5.85 -3.42 -3.37
C VAL A 47 -5.74 -2.43 -4.51
N LEU A 48 -4.55 -2.21 -5.08
CA LEU A 48 -4.36 -1.36 -6.26
C LEU A 48 -5.00 -1.95 -7.53
N VAL A 49 -5.11 -3.27 -7.65
CA VAL A 49 -5.83 -3.92 -8.75
C VAL A 49 -7.34 -3.75 -8.62
N VAL A 50 -7.90 -3.96 -7.43
CA VAL A 50 -9.35 -3.89 -7.18
C VAL A 50 -9.85 -2.44 -7.12
N ASN A 51 -9.09 -1.58 -6.47
CA ASN A 51 -9.34 -0.14 -6.42
C ASN A 51 -8.06 0.55 -6.89
N PRO A 52 -7.90 0.78 -8.20
CA PRO A 52 -6.81 1.60 -8.72
C PRO A 52 -6.95 3.00 -8.13
N ARG A 53 -6.30 3.21 -6.98
CA ARG A 53 -6.20 4.51 -6.33
C ARG A 53 -5.45 5.36 -7.33
N LEU A 54 -6.16 6.31 -7.95
CA LEU A 54 -5.58 7.34 -8.80
C LEU A 54 -4.39 7.90 -8.04
N SER A 55 -3.17 7.57 -8.49
CA SER A 55 -1.97 7.91 -7.73
C SER A 55 -1.92 9.43 -7.57
N ARG A 56 -1.34 9.92 -6.47
CA ARG A 56 -1.24 11.38 -6.25
C ARG A 56 -0.60 12.06 -7.47
N ASP A 57 0.37 11.40 -8.09
CA ASP A 57 1.02 11.82 -9.33
C ASP A 57 0.04 11.93 -10.51
N GLN A 58 -0.91 11.00 -10.66
CA GLN A 58 -1.95 11.09 -11.69
C GLN A 58 -2.94 12.23 -11.42
N LEU A 59 -3.23 12.51 -10.15
CA LEU A 59 -4.10 13.63 -9.77
C LEU A 59 -3.44 14.97 -10.10
N ASP A 60 -2.16 15.11 -9.79
CA ASP A 60 -1.36 16.30 -10.08
C ASP A 60 -1.12 16.46 -11.58
N ALA A 61 -0.87 15.37 -12.31
CA ALA A 61 -0.81 15.38 -13.77
C ALA A 61 -2.14 15.85 -14.39
N ARG A 62 -3.30 15.39 -13.88
CA ARG A 62 -4.61 15.87 -14.34
C ARG A 62 -4.82 17.35 -14.07
N ARG A 63 -4.38 17.85 -12.91
CA ARG A 63 -4.44 19.29 -12.58
C ARG A 63 -3.56 20.10 -13.51
N ASN A 64 -2.34 19.65 -13.76
CA ASN A 64 -1.40 20.31 -14.67
C ASN A 64 -1.94 20.34 -16.11
N MET A 65 -2.44 19.21 -16.63
CA MET A 65 -3.07 19.15 -17.96
C MET A 65 -4.28 20.08 -18.08
N ARG A 66 -5.07 20.23 -17.01
CA ARG A 66 -6.22 21.14 -17.00
C ARG A 66 -5.77 22.60 -17.06
N ASN A 67 -4.74 22.96 -16.31
CA ASN A 67 -4.16 24.31 -16.32
C ASN A 67 -3.54 24.64 -17.69
N ALA A 68 -2.78 23.70 -18.27
CA ALA A 68 -2.22 23.86 -19.61
C ALA A 68 -3.30 24.05 -20.68
N LYS A 69 -4.40 23.28 -20.62
CA LYS A 69 -5.56 23.45 -21.52
C LYS A 69 -6.27 24.80 -21.34
N LEU A 70 -6.37 25.30 -20.10
CA LEU A 70 -6.96 26.62 -19.83
C LEU A 70 -6.08 27.74 -20.40
N LEU A 71 -4.76 27.67 -20.20
CA LEU A 71 -3.82 28.62 -20.80
C LEU A 71 -3.89 28.59 -22.32
N GLN A 72 -3.90 27.40 -22.93
CA GLN A 72 -4.02 27.25 -24.38
C GLN A 72 -5.33 27.84 -24.91
N ARG A 73 -6.45 27.66 -24.20
CA ARG A 73 -7.73 28.29 -24.55
C ARG A 73 -7.65 29.82 -24.44
N MET A 74 -7.06 30.34 -23.37
CA MET A 74 -6.88 31.79 -23.18
C MET A 74 -6.03 32.39 -24.29
N THR A 75 -4.90 31.76 -24.64
CA THR A 75 -4.04 32.19 -25.75
C THR A 75 -4.80 32.18 -27.08
N ASN A 76 -5.56 31.12 -27.35
CA ASN A 76 -6.34 31.00 -28.59
C ASN A 76 -7.52 31.97 -28.64
N SER A 77 -8.17 32.28 -27.52
CA SER A 77 -9.21 33.32 -27.44
C SER A 77 -8.64 34.75 -27.42
N SER A 78 -7.35 34.90 -27.15
CA SER A 78 -6.66 36.18 -26.94
C SER A 78 -5.76 36.59 -28.11
N SER A 79 -5.85 35.91 -29.26
CA SER A 79 -5.01 36.17 -30.44
C SER A 79 -5.12 37.58 -31.05
N GLY A 80 -5.92 38.48 -30.45
CA GLY A 80 -6.00 39.91 -30.82
C GLY A 80 -5.61 40.91 -29.71
N ASN A 81 -5.41 40.49 -28.45
CA ASN A 81 -5.23 41.41 -27.32
C ASN A 81 -3.84 41.28 -26.68
N ALA A 82 -2.90 42.14 -27.11
CA ALA A 82 -1.49 42.14 -26.69
C ALA A 82 -1.31 42.26 -25.16
N SER A 83 -2.19 43.01 -24.48
CA SER A 83 -2.15 43.24 -23.03
C SER A 83 -2.37 41.97 -22.21
N LEU A 84 -3.27 41.07 -22.64
CA LEU A 84 -3.57 39.83 -21.92
C LEU A 84 -2.45 38.79 -22.05
N THR A 85 -1.76 38.76 -23.20
CA THR A 85 -0.53 37.97 -23.40
C THR A 85 0.59 38.39 -22.45
N ALA A 86 0.73 39.70 -22.18
CA ALA A 86 1.69 40.21 -21.22
C ALA A 86 1.31 39.81 -19.78
N GLU A 87 0.02 39.82 -19.46
CA GLU A 87 -0.51 39.41 -18.16
C GLU A 87 -0.31 37.91 -17.88
N LEU A 88 -0.54 37.06 -18.90
CA LEU A 88 -0.27 35.62 -18.81
C LEU A 88 1.23 35.32 -18.63
N ARG A 89 2.10 36.06 -19.31
CA ARG A 89 3.56 35.94 -19.15
C ARG A 89 4.01 36.39 -17.76
N ALA A 90 3.40 37.43 -17.21
CA ALA A 90 3.68 37.89 -15.86
C ALA A 90 3.24 36.88 -14.79
N MET A 91 2.09 36.21 -14.97
CA MET A 91 1.69 35.10 -14.08
C MET A 91 2.62 33.89 -14.20
N ALA A 92 3.01 33.51 -15.42
CA ALA A 92 3.91 32.37 -15.65
C ALA A 92 5.34 32.60 -15.11
N ALA A 93 5.80 33.85 -15.05
CA ALA A 93 7.08 34.21 -14.45
C ALA A 93 7.05 34.23 -12.90
N ARG A 94 5.85 34.19 -12.29
CA ARG A 94 5.66 34.27 -10.84
C ARG A 94 5.48 32.92 -10.15
N SER A 95 5.22 31.85 -10.92
CA SER A 95 5.18 30.46 -10.45
C SER A 95 6.53 29.78 -10.64
#